data_AF-A0A5K0XQ09-F1
#
_entry.id   AF-A0A5K0XQ09-F1
#
_cell.length_a   1.000
_cell.length_b   1.000
_cell.length_c   1.000
_cell.angle_alpha   90.00
_cell.angle_beta   90.00
_cell.angle_gamma   90.00
#
_symmetry.space_group_name_H-M   'P 1'
#
loop_
_entity.id
_entity.type
_entity.pdbx_description
1 polymer ?
#
loop_
_entity_poly.entity_id
_entity_poly.type
_entity_poly.pdbx_seq_one_letter_code
_entity_poly.pdbx_strand_id
1 'polypeptide(L)'
;CAALFVASISSFGVEHDFMAMSYPLIISSMGILVCMITTLLTTEIFEIKSEKEIEPMLKRQLIISTVLMTIGIAIVSFIALPSSFELFDLGSKKTVKN
;
A
#
# COMPACT_ATOMS: atom_id res chain seq x y z
N CYS A 1 11.45 -3.90 -5.08
CA CYS A 1 12.71 -3.67 -5.82
C CYS A 1 12.48 -3.10 -7.23
N ALA A 2 11.61 -3.69 -8.06
CA ALA A 2 11.33 -3.17 -9.41
C ALA A 2 10.80 -1.72 -9.42
N ALA A 3 9.86 -1.38 -8.53
CA ALA A 3 9.32 -0.02 -8.43
C ALA A 3 10.37 1.02 -7.99
N LEU A 4 11.29 0.64 -7.10
CA LEU A 4 12.36 1.52 -6.62
C LEU A 4 13.36 1.82 -7.75
N PHE A 5 13.67 0.82 -8.58
CA PHE A 5 14.55 0.99 -9.74
C PHE A 5 13.97 1.99 -10.75
N VAL A 6 12.69 1.86 -11.11
CA VAL A 6 12.01 2.78 -12.03
C VAL A 6 11.85 4.20 -11.45
N ALA A 7 11.63 4.32 -10.14
CA ALA A 7 11.59 5.61 -9.46
C ALA A 7 12.95 6.33 -9.48
N SER A 8 14.06 5.59 -9.35
CA SER A 8 15.42 6.15 -9.34
C SER A 8 15.89 6.71 -10.69
N ILE A 9 15.35 6.21 -11.80
CA ILE A 9 15.62 6.69 -13.17
C ILE A 9 14.61 7.74 -13.65
N SER A 10 13.51 7.94 -12.92
CA SER A 10 12.47 8.94 -13.23
C SER A 10 12.81 10.32 -12.65
N SER A 11 12.08 11.35 -13.07
CA SER A 11 12.15 12.74 -12.56
C SER A 11 11.77 12.89 -11.06
N PHE A 12 11.79 11.80 -10.29
CA PHE A 12 11.64 11.76 -8.84
C PHE A 12 12.98 11.95 -8.10
N GLY A 13 14.11 11.75 -8.79
CA GLY A 13 15.45 11.98 -8.23
C GLY A 13 16.03 13.37 -8.53
N VAL A 14 15.38 14.18 -9.37
CA VAL A 14 15.93 15.46 -9.88
C VAL A 14 15.26 16.67 -9.22
N GLU A 15 13.96 16.58 -8.92
CA GLU A 15 13.30 17.48 -7.98
C GLU A 15 13.37 16.79 -6.62
N HIS A 16 13.77 17.49 -5.56
CA HIS A 16 14.06 16.97 -4.22
C HIS A 16 12.85 16.34 -3.46
N ASP A 17 11.89 15.73 -4.15
CA ASP A 17 10.70 15.08 -3.60
C ASP A 17 10.99 13.64 -3.16
N PHE A 18 11.76 13.53 -2.08
CA PHE A 18 12.09 12.28 -1.37
C PHE A 18 10.84 11.45 -0.99
N MET A 19 9.72 12.13 -0.77
CA MET A 19 8.43 11.55 -0.42
C MET A 19 7.88 10.67 -1.55
N ALA A 20 8.18 11.05 -2.78
CA ALA A 20 7.72 10.36 -3.95
C ALA A 20 8.64 9.14 -4.25
N MET A 21 9.95 9.30 -4.10
CA MET A 21 10.92 8.20 -4.35
C MET A 21 10.70 7.02 -3.40
N SER A 22 10.22 7.31 -2.18
CA SER A 22 9.89 6.33 -1.15
C SER A 22 8.43 5.88 -1.17
N TYR A 23 7.61 6.29 -2.14
CA TYR A 23 6.21 5.87 -2.25
C TYR A 23 5.97 4.34 -2.15
N PRO A 24 6.75 3.47 -2.82
CA PRO A 24 6.62 2.02 -2.63
C PRO A 24 6.99 1.56 -1.21
N LEU A 25 7.88 2.26 -0.51
CA LEU A 25 8.20 2.01 0.90
C LEU A 25 7.07 2.47 1.82
N ILE A 26 6.47 3.64 1.55
CA ILE A 26 5.37 4.20 2.33
C ILE A 26 4.15 3.27 2.23
N ILE A 27 3.78 2.81 1.04
CA ILE A 27 2.70 1.82 0.85
C ILE A 27 2.99 0.54 1.63
N SER A 28 4.23 0.03 1.55
CA SER A 28 4.62 -1.19 2.28
C SER A 28 4.49 -1.02 3.79
N SER A 29 4.95 0.12 4.34
CA SER A 29 4.84 0.44 5.77
C SER A 29 3.39 0.54 6.24
N MET A 30 2.52 1.14 5.43
CA MET A 30 1.09 1.25 5.70
C MET A 30 0.40 -0.12 5.64
N GLY A 31 0.78 -0.97 4.68
CA GLY A 31 0.31 -2.35 4.59
C GLY A 31 0.62 -3.15 5.86
N ILE A 32 1.82 -2.99 6.43
CA ILE A 32 2.20 -3.67 7.68
C ILE A 32 1.31 -3.21 8.84
N LEU A 33 1.09 -1.90 9.01
CA LEU A 33 0.21 -1.38 10.06
C LEU A 33 -1.24 -1.86 9.91
N VAL A 34 -1.77 -1.82 8.69
CA VAL A 34 -3.13 -2.29 8.38
C VAL A 34 -3.27 -3.79 8.66
N CYS A 35 -2.28 -4.61 8.28
CA CYS A 35 -2.26 -6.04 8.57
C CYS A 35 -2.18 -6.32 10.07
N MET A 36 -1.37 -5.56 10.81
CA MET A 36 -1.25 -5.70 12.27
C MET A 36 -2.58 -5.37 12.96
N ILE A 37 -3.20 -4.24 12.62
CA ILE A 37 -4.50 -3.82 13.17
C ILE A 37 -5.59 -4.85 12.84
N THR A 38 -5.66 -5.30 11.58
CA THR A 38 -6.64 -6.31 11.15
C THR A 38 -6.49 -7.62 11.93
N THR A 39 -5.25 -8.04 12.19
CA THR A 39 -4.96 -9.27 12.94
C THR A 39 -5.41 -9.15 14.40
N LEU A 40 -5.18 -8.00 15.03
CA LEU A 40 -5.65 -7.74 16.41
C LEU A 40 -7.18 -7.72 16.46
N LEU A 41 -7.85 -6.99 15.56
CA LEU A 41 -9.31 -6.97 15.49
C LEU A 41 -9.91 -8.36 15.22
N THR A 42 -9.30 -9.14 14.33
CA THR A 42 -9.79 -10.50 14.02
C THR A 42 -9.62 -11.43 15.21
N THR A 43 -8.50 -11.34 15.93
CA THR A 43 -8.22 -12.16 17.12
C THR A 43 -9.17 -11.83 18.28
N GLU A 44 -9.43 -10.55 18.54
CA GLU A 44 -10.32 -10.11 19.63
C GLU A 44 -11.80 -10.45 19.36
N ILE A 45 -12.21 -10.45 18.09
CA ILE A 45 -13.60 -10.76 17.68
C ILE A 45 -13.83 -12.27 17.55
N PHE A 46 -12.78 -13.04 17.27
CA PHE A 46 -12.84 -14.45 16.93
C PHE A 46 -11.96 -15.29 17.87
N GLU A 47 -12.52 -15.69 19.01
CA GLU A 47 -11.89 -16.66 19.91
C GLU A 47 -12.00 -18.06 19.30
N ILE A 48 -10.88 -18.66 18.90
CA ILE A 48 -10.85 -20.00 18.31
C ILE A 48 -11.20 -21.03 19.40
N LYS A 49 -12.38 -21.63 19.32
CA LYS A 49 -12.85 -22.65 20.27
C LYS A 49 -12.72 -24.08 19.72
N SER A 50 -12.55 -24.22 18.41
CA SER A 50 -12.38 -25.52 17.75
C SER A 50 -11.56 -25.41 16.47
N GLU A 51 -10.86 -26.49 16.10
CA GLU A 51 -10.06 -26.59 14.86
C GLU A 51 -10.86 -26.34 13.58
N LYS A 52 -12.17 -26.57 13.62
CA LYS A 52 -13.11 -26.30 12.50
C LYS A 52 -13.29 -24.82 12.20
N GLU A 53 -12.89 -23.94 13.12
CA GLU A 53 -13.05 -22.49 13.01
C GLU A 53 -11.82 -21.80 12.41
N ILE A 54 -10.70 -22.53 12.23
CA ILE A 54 -9.44 -21.99 11.69
C ILE A 54 -9.62 -21.53 10.23
N GLU A 55 -10.25 -22.37 9.40
CA GLU A 55 -10.47 -22.08 7.98
C GLU A 55 -11.38 -20.85 7.74
N PRO A 56 -12.57 -20.72 8.37
CA PRO A 56 -13.40 -19.55 8.21
C PRO A 56 -12.79 -18.28 8.82
N MET A 57 -12.00 -18.39 9.90
CA MET A 57 -11.27 -17.29 10.50
C MET A 57 -10.23 -16.72 9.53
N LEU A 58 -9.38 -17.57 8.94
CA LEU A 58 -8.34 -17.15 8.01
C LEU A 58 -8.93 -16.53 6.73
N LYS A 59 -10.04 -17.09 6.22
CA LYS A 59 -10.76 -16.54 5.08
C LYS A 59 -11.32 -15.14 5.35
N ARG A 60 -11.89 -14.91 6.54
CA ARG A 60 -12.40 -13.59 6.95
C ARG A 60 -11.27 -12.59 7.16
N GLN A 61 -10.18 -12.99 7.79
CA GLN A 61 -9.00 -12.14 7.98
C GLN A 61 -8.49 -11.59 6.65
N LEU A 62 -8.43 -12.44 5.61
CA LEU A 62 -7.97 -12.05 4.28
C LEU A 62 -8.94 -11.07 3.59
N ILE A 63 -10.24 -11.28 3.71
CA ILE A 63 -11.25 -10.36 3.16
C ILE A 63 -11.17 -9.00 3.85
N ILE A 64 -11.11 -8.99 5.19
CA ILE A 64 -11.05 -7.76 5.98
C ILE A 64 -9.77 -6.99 5.67
N SER A 65 -8.61 -7.66 5.61
CA SER A 65 -7.34 -7.01 5.30
C SER A 65 -7.34 -6.44 3.88
N THR A 66 -7.96 -7.13 2.91
CA THR A 66 -8.05 -6.64 1.52
C THR A 66 -8.88 -5.36 1.42
N VAL A 67 -10.04 -5.30 2.09
CA VAL A 67 -10.89 -4.10 2.11
C VAL A 67 -10.17 -2.95 2.82
N LEU A 68 -9.59 -3.21 4.00
CA LEU A 68 -8.90 -2.18 4.78
C LEU A 68 -7.64 -1.67 4.07
N MET A 69 -6.91 -2.56 3.40
CA MET A 69 -5.74 -2.22 2.59
C MET A 69 -6.12 -1.42 1.35
N THR A 70 -7.26 -1.70 0.72
CA THR A 70 -7.78 -0.90 -0.41
C THR A 70 -8.08 0.53 0.02
N ILE A 71 -8.74 0.70 1.17
CA ILE A 71 -9.03 2.02 1.74
C ILE A 71 -7.74 2.74 2.15
N GLY A 72 -6.83 2.04 2.82
CA GLY A 72 -5.52 2.58 3.23
C GLY A 72 -4.69 3.05 2.04
N ILE A 73 -4.62 2.24 0.97
CA ILE A 73 -3.93 2.61 -0.26
C ILE A 73 -4.60 3.82 -0.93
N ALA A 74 -5.93 3.90 -0.95
CA ALA A 74 -6.62 5.05 -1.52
C ALA A 74 -6.30 6.36 -0.77
N ILE A 75 -6.31 6.33 0.56
CA ILE A 75 -5.97 7.49 1.42
C ILE A 75 -4.49 7.87 1.25
N VAL A 76 -3.59 6.88 1.33
CA VAL A 76 -2.16 7.10 1.14
C VAL A 76 -1.87 7.62 -0.26
N SER A 77 -2.58 7.13 -1.28
CA SER A 77 -2.47 7.68 -2.63
C SER A 77 -2.93 9.13 -2.66
N PHE A 78 -4.02 9.49 -1.99
CA PHE A 78 -4.50 10.88 -1.98
C PHE A 78 -3.58 11.86 -1.23
N ILE A 79 -2.88 11.38 -0.19
CA ILE A 79 -2.00 12.21 0.65
C ILE A 79 -0.57 12.24 0.11
N ALA A 80 -0.06 11.09 -0.33
CA ALA A 80 1.31 10.94 -0.78
C ALA A 80 1.48 11.04 -2.30
N LEU A 81 0.40 11.06 -3.10
CA LEU A 81 0.47 11.61 -4.44
C LEU A 81 -0.04 13.08 -4.49
N PRO A 82 0.81 14.11 -4.70
CA PRO A 82 0.43 15.37 -5.32
C PRO A 82 -0.34 15.18 -6.64
N SER A 83 -1.19 16.16 -6.97
CA SER A 83 -2.15 16.18 -8.09
C SER A 83 -1.53 16.03 -9.50
N SER A 84 -0.21 15.91 -9.61
CA SER A 84 0.52 15.76 -10.87
C SER A 84 1.84 15.05 -10.63
N PHE A 85 2.04 13.91 -11.29
CA PHE A 85 3.31 13.16 -11.31
C PHE A 85 3.80 12.92 -12.72
N GLU A 86 5.12 13.04 -12.93
CA GLU A 86 5.77 12.60 -14.15
C GLU A 86 6.23 11.13 -14.01
N LEU A 87 5.60 10.22 -14.76
CA LEU A 87 6.06 8.84 -14.90
C LEU A 87 7.02 8.73 -16.09
N PHE A 88 8.15 8.07 -15.89
CA PHE A 88 9.14 7.82 -16.95
C PHE A 88 8.76 6.57 -17.74
N ASP A 89 8.32 6.75 -18.97
CA ASP A 89 7.97 5.67 -19.90
C ASP A 89 8.97 5.65 -21.05
N LEU A 90 10.09 4.92 -20.86
CA LEU A 90 11.06 4.53 -21.91
C LEU A 90 11.38 5.65 -22.94
N GLY A 91 11.66 6.87 -22.46
CA GLY A 91 12.02 8.03 -23.31
C GLY A 91 10.93 9.09 -23.51
N SER A 92 9.72 8.89 -22.97
CA SER A 92 8.67 9.91 -22.94
C SER A 92 8.23 10.21 -21.50
N LYS A 93 8.35 11.48 -21.08
CA LYS A 93 7.83 11.95 -19.79
C LYS A 93 6.31 12.08 -19.91
N LYS A 94 5.57 11.26 -19.15
CA LYS A 94 4.10 11.34 -19.10
C LYS A 94 3.69 12.03 -17.80
N THR A 95 3.22 13.27 -17.91
CA THR A 95 2.61 14.00 -16.79
C THR A 95 1.20 13.48 -16.56
N VAL A 96 1.00 12.73 -15.48
CA VAL A 96 -0.29 12.16 -15.08
C VAL A 96 -0.86 13.02 -13.97
N LYS A 97 -2.05 13.58 -14.19
CA LYS A 97 -2.79 14.37 -13.20
C LYS A 97 -3.86 13.50 -12.55
N ASN A 98 -4.05 13.64 -11.24
CA ASN A 98 -5.13 12.99 -10.49
C ASN A 98 -6.49 13.55 -10.90
#